data_AF-A0A6G9Z961-F1
#
_entry.id   AF-A0A6G9Z961-F1
#
_cell.length_a   1.000
_cell.length_b   1.000
_cell.length_c   1.000
_cell.angle_alpha   90.00
_cell.angle_beta   90.00
_cell.angle_gamma   90.00
#
_symmetry.space_group_name_H-M   'P 1'
#
loop_
_entity.id
_entity.type
_entity.pdbx_description
1 polymer ?
#
loop_
_entity_poly.entity_id
_entity_poly.type
_entity_poly.pdbx_seq_one_letter_code
_entity_poly.pdbx_strand_id
1 'polypeptide(L)'
;MGLPYRLPGTGNFPGAPIGANGFPSIPVGIRSFAARLCDHRGGEKCGGDPVLPEMRCASVSVMRQTNRSRPAQNCFGCISVALPMGSAEAMILLSYSTDAGDQSETQRCREATMAQETSETMQAVQDFEEIRMRVDEARQEAQSARQNAQQAQNLARQAQHQARQVQHQAQMAQSEANQANQQAQQARQQAVQAQNQAQQAQNEADRAQNQAQQAQSEASQSQQRAQSAQDQADQATQLAQQADDQATRAQDRAVQWEMQVQQIRRQSRYPQPR
;
A
#
# COMPACT_ATOMS: atom_id res chain seq x y z
N MET A 1 1.62 67.53 -11.31
CA MET A 1 1.42 66.31 -10.52
C MET A 1 0.96 65.22 -11.47
N GLY A 2 1.88 64.35 -11.89
CA GLY A 2 1.60 63.25 -12.80
C GLY A 2 2.32 62.01 -12.28
N LEU A 3 1.57 60.97 -11.99
CA LEU A 3 2.09 59.66 -11.59
C LEU A 3 1.86 58.68 -12.76
N PRO A 4 2.90 58.03 -13.30
CA PRO A 4 2.73 56.89 -14.18
C PRO A 4 2.75 55.59 -13.37
N TYR A 5 1.71 54.77 -13.52
CA TYR A 5 1.70 53.39 -13.04
C TYR A 5 2.54 52.52 -13.98
N ARG A 6 3.61 51.94 -13.42
CA ARG A 6 4.52 50.98 -14.08
C ARG A 6 4.09 49.56 -13.68
N LEU A 7 3.79 48.75 -14.68
CA LEU A 7 3.47 47.31 -14.58
C LEU A 7 4.64 46.52 -13.97
N PRO A 8 4.41 45.52 -13.10
CA PRO A 8 5.43 44.57 -12.71
C PRO A 8 5.66 43.53 -13.81
N GLY A 9 6.95 43.36 -14.14
CA GLY A 9 7.44 42.55 -15.23
C GLY A 9 7.28 41.04 -15.05
N THR A 10 7.10 40.40 -16.20
CA THR A 10 7.16 38.97 -16.46
C THR A 10 8.48 38.37 -15.96
N GLY A 11 8.35 37.34 -15.11
CA GLY A 11 9.45 36.50 -14.67
C GLY A 11 10.06 35.73 -15.83
N ASN A 12 11.39 35.82 -15.91
CA ASN A 12 12.27 35.16 -16.85
C ASN A 12 12.59 33.75 -16.30
N PHE A 13 12.06 32.68 -16.92
CA PHE A 13 12.46 31.30 -16.64
C PHE A 13 13.22 30.76 -17.86
N PRO A 14 14.54 30.56 -17.78
CA PRO A 14 15.28 29.85 -18.81
C PRO A 14 15.36 28.35 -18.52
N GLY A 15 15.07 27.53 -19.53
CA GLY A 15 15.78 26.26 -19.74
C GLY A 15 15.03 24.98 -19.39
N ALA A 16 14.15 24.54 -20.29
CA ALA A 16 13.89 23.12 -20.50
C ALA A 16 14.67 22.65 -21.74
N PRO A 17 15.53 21.61 -21.67
CA PRO A 17 15.94 20.89 -22.86
C PRO A 17 14.97 19.76 -23.18
N ILE A 18 14.43 19.83 -24.39
CA ILE A 18 13.76 18.75 -25.11
C ILE A 18 14.86 17.93 -25.81
N GLY A 19 14.82 16.60 -25.69
CA GLY A 19 15.66 15.67 -26.46
C GLY A 19 15.79 14.33 -25.73
N ALA A 20 14.90 13.36 -25.97
CA ALA A 20 14.93 12.39 -27.09
C ALA A 20 15.67 11.09 -26.74
N ASN A 21 14.93 9.98 -26.89
CA ASN A 21 15.39 8.60 -27.08
C ASN A 21 16.00 7.84 -25.89
N GLY A 22 15.18 6.98 -25.27
CA GLY A 22 15.64 5.97 -24.33
C GLY A 22 14.52 4.97 -24.01
N PHE A 23 14.23 4.06 -24.94
CA PHE A 23 13.41 2.87 -24.69
C PHE A 23 14.02 2.06 -23.52
N PRO A 24 13.26 1.71 -22.48
CA PRO A 24 13.71 0.73 -21.50
C PRO A 24 13.43 -0.69 -22.02
N SER A 25 14.49 -1.45 -22.26
CA SER A 25 14.46 -2.89 -22.44
C SER A 25 13.91 -3.56 -21.18
N ILE A 26 12.92 -4.42 -21.39
CA ILE A 26 12.30 -5.34 -20.44
C ILE A 26 13.32 -6.40 -20.00
N PRO A 27 13.40 -6.73 -18.71
CA PRO A 27 13.66 -8.10 -18.29
C PRO A 27 12.39 -8.75 -17.73
N VAL A 28 12.11 -9.92 -18.30
CA VAL A 28 10.99 -10.82 -18.04
C VAL A 28 11.20 -11.56 -16.71
N GLY A 29 10.11 -11.75 -15.96
CA GLY A 29 10.02 -12.63 -14.78
C GLY A 29 10.16 -11.86 -13.46
N ILE A 30 9.23 -11.90 -12.52
CA ILE A 30 8.67 -13.10 -11.89
C ILE A 30 7.28 -12.77 -11.30
N ARG A 31 6.30 -13.55 -11.76
CA ARG A 31 5.09 -14.07 -11.10
C ARG A 31 4.50 -13.28 -9.92
N SER A 32 3.38 -12.62 -10.22
CA SER A 32 2.29 -12.30 -9.30
C SER A 32 1.77 -13.55 -8.58
N PHE A 33 1.81 -13.55 -7.25
CA PHE A 33 1.01 -14.44 -6.42
C PHE A 33 -0.42 -13.90 -6.35
N ALA A 34 -1.26 -14.37 -7.28
CA ALA A 34 -2.70 -14.22 -7.17
C ALA A 34 -3.21 -15.13 -6.05
N ALA A 35 -3.86 -14.53 -5.06
CA ALA A 35 -4.64 -15.21 -4.04
C ALA A 35 -5.69 -16.12 -4.73
N ARG A 36 -5.55 -17.43 -4.53
CA ARG A 36 -6.51 -18.41 -5.00
C ARG A 36 -7.52 -18.65 -3.88
N LEU A 37 -8.68 -17.98 -4.01
CA LEU A 37 -9.91 -18.33 -3.32
C LEU A 37 -10.30 -19.77 -3.71
N CYS A 38 -10.35 -20.67 -2.74
CA CYS A 38 -11.01 -21.97 -2.89
C CYS A 38 -12.34 -21.90 -2.16
N ASP A 39 -13.40 -21.66 -2.92
CA ASP A 39 -14.76 -22.07 -2.58
C ASP A 39 -15.15 -23.14 -3.60
N HIS A 40 -15.32 -24.39 -3.15
CA HIS A 40 -16.25 -25.29 -3.82
C HIS A 40 -16.78 -26.34 -2.84
N ARG A 41 -18.04 -26.12 -2.52
CA ARG A 41 -19.08 -27.06 -2.11
C ARG A 41 -19.12 -28.32 -2.99
N GLY A 42 -19.33 -29.47 -2.35
CA GLY A 42 -19.66 -30.78 -2.93
C GLY A 42 -18.50 -31.77 -2.82
N GLY A 43 -18.51 -32.85 -2.05
CA GLY A 43 -19.62 -33.61 -1.50
C GLY A 43 -19.40 -35.07 -1.89
N GLU A 44 -18.43 -35.75 -1.28
CA GLU A 44 -18.31 -37.21 -1.35
C GLU A 44 -17.67 -37.75 -0.08
N LYS A 45 -18.27 -38.83 0.43
CA LYS A 45 -18.04 -39.44 1.74
C LYS A 45 -16.68 -40.11 1.81
N CYS A 46 -15.94 -39.90 2.89
CA CYS A 46 -15.12 -40.91 3.54
C CYS A 46 -15.12 -40.62 5.05
N GLY A 47 -15.88 -41.42 5.79
CA GLY A 47 -15.82 -41.44 7.25
C GLY A 47 -14.53 -42.12 7.72
N GLY A 48 -14.07 -41.72 8.89
CA GLY A 48 -12.92 -42.31 9.58
C GLY A 48 -12.27 -41.28 10.50
N ASP A 49 -12.50 -41.46 11.80
CA ASP A 49 -11.96 -40.65 12.90
C ASP A 49 -10.44 -40.41 12.82
N PRO A 50 -9.92 -39.27 13.30
CA PRO A 50 -8.49 -39.13 13.55
C PRO A 50 -8.12 -39.80 14.87
N VAL A 51 -7.68 -41.06 14.79
CA VAL A 51 -6.91 -41.73 15.83
C VAL A 51 -5.49 -41.14 15.86
N LEU A 52 -5.06 -40.77 17.06
CA LEU A 52 -3.71 -40.38 17.48
C LEU A 52 -2.58 -41.18 16.79
N PRO A 53 -1.43 -40.56 16.44
CA PRO A 53 -0.20 -41.32 16.25
C PRO A 53 0.47 -41.54 17.62
N GLU A 54 0.10 -42.64 18.25
CA GLU A 54 0.94 -43.31 19.25
C GLU A 54 1.94 -44.26 18.57
N MET A 55 3.11 -44.37 19.21
CA MET A 55 4.13 -45.42 19.08
C MET A 55 5.02 -45.48 17.83
N ARG A 56 6.33 -45.33 18.07
CA ARG A 56 7.24 -46.48 17.99
C ARG A 56 8.20 -46.52 19.18
N CYS A 57 7.79 -47.24 20.22
CA CYS A 57 8.70 -47.91 21.14
C CYS A 57 9.42 -49.02 20.36
N ALA A 58 10.74 -49.00 20.36
CA ALA A 58 11.56 -50.12 19.92
C ALA A 58 11.83 -51.02 21.13
N SER A 59 11.02 -52.07 21.28
CA SER A 59 11.35 -53.24 22.08
C SER A 59 12.03 -54.25 21.17
N VAL A 60 13.31 -54.51 21.41
CA VAL A 60 13.96 -55.77 21.03
C VAL A 60 14.53 -56.37 22.31
N SER A 61 13.82 -57.40 22.78
CA SER A 61 14.25 -58.32 23.81
C SER A 61 15.31 -59.26 23.24
N VAL A 62 16.47 -59.37 23.90
CA VAL A 62 17.20 -60.65 23.98
C VAL A 62 17.80 -60.79 25.38
N MET A 63 17.12 -61.61 26.16
CA MET A 63 17.65 -62.31 27.31
C MET A 63 18.77 -63.25 26.82
N ARG A 64 20.01 -63.04 27.27
CA ARG A 64 21.06 -64.06 27.23
C ARG A 64 21.91 -63.98 28.49
N GLN A 65 21.46 -64.75 29.49
CA GLN A 65 22.33 -65.39 30.45
C GLN A 65 23.34 -66.25 29.69
N THR A 66 24.61 -65.88 29.75
CA THR A 66 25.72 -66.82 29.58
C THR A 66 26.78 -66.48 30.62
N ASN A 67 26.58 -67.07 31.79
CA ASN A 67 27.58 -67.68 32.65
C ASN A 67 28.99 -67.63 32.04
N ARG A 68 29.84 -66.69 32.48
CA ARG A 68 31.26 -66.72 32.14
C ARG A 68 32.01 -67.45 33.25
N SER A 69 32.27 -68.70 32.90
CA SER A 69 33.16 -69.67 33.49
C SER A 69 34.41 -69.08 34.14
N ARG A 70 34.62 -69.53 35.38
CA ARG A 70 35.88 -69.63 36.13
C ARG A 70 37.11 -69.93 35.26
N PRO A 71 38.30 -69.54 35.74
CA PRO A 71 39.21 -70.57 36.22
C PRO A 71 39.74 -70.21 37.61
N ALA A 72 38.96 -70.51 38.65
CA ALA A 72 39.51 -70.76 39.97
C ALA A 72 39.75 -72.26 40.07
N GLN A 73 40.92 -72.71 39.60
CA GLN A 73 41.42 -74.03 39.96
C GLN A 73 41.96 -73.94 41.39
N ASN A 74 41.38 -74.79 42.25
CA ASN A 74 41.92 -75.28 43.51
C ASN A 74 42.29 -74.26 44.60
N CYS A 75 41.26 -73.84 45.35
CA CYS A 75 41.33 -73.79 46.81
C CYS A 75 40.02 -74.39 47.36
N PHE A 76 39.96 -75.71 47.45
CA PHE A 76 38.92 -76.40 48.22
C PHE A 76 39.25 -76.19 49.70
N GLY A 77 38.59 -75.23 50.35
CA GLY A 77 38.76 -75.03 51.79
C GLY A 77 38.49 -73.61 52.26
N CYS A 78 37.27 -73.10 52.08
CA CYS A 78 36.65 -72.04 52.91
C CYS A 78 35.20 -71.86 52.46
N ILE A 79 34.32 -72.70 52.98
CA ILE A 79 32.87 -72.57 52.83
C ILE A 79 32.42 -71.50 53.85
N SER A 80 32.33 -70.24 53.44
CA SER A 80 31.52 -69.24 54.17
C SER A 80 30.14 -69.21 53.54
N VAL A 81 29.27 -70.10 54.00
CA VAL A 81 27.82 -70.03 53.75
C VAL A 81 27.25 -69.10 54.81
N ALA A 82 26.87 -67.89 54.39
CA ALA A 82 25.93 -67.08 55.16
C ALA A 82 24.52 -67.64 54.89
N LEU A 83 23.99 -68.41 55.84
CA LEU A 83 22.62 -68.92 55.85
C LEU A 83 21.61 -67.80 56.15
N PRO A 84 20.42 -67.79 55.53
CA PRO A 84 19.21 -67.34 56.20
C PRO A 84 18.55 -68.51 56.95
N MET A 85 17.94 -68.15 58.08
CA MET A 85 17.40 -68.99 59.14
C MET A 85 16.36 -70.02 58.68
N GLY A 86 16.38 -71.19 59.34
CA GLY A 86 15.24 -72.11 59.36
C GLY A 86 15.63 -73.54 59.74
N SER A 87 15.00 -74.04 60.82
CA SER A 87 14.91 -75.45 61.26
C SER A 87 16.15 -76.16 61.82
N ALA A 88 16.08 -76.36 63.14
CA ALA A 88 16.52 -77.45 64.00
C ALA A 88 17.42 -78.58 63.45
N GLU A 89 18.43 -78.88 64.26
CA GLU A 89 19.24 -80.11 64.33
C GLU A 89 20.17 -80.43 63.15
N ALA A 90 21.33 -79.77 63.16
CA ALA A 90 22.56 -80.36 62.65
C ALA A 90 23.74 -79.84 63.49
N MET A 91 23.96 -80.48 64.65
CA MET A 91 25.18 -80.32 65.43
C MET A 91 26.30 -81.07 64.68
N ILE A 92 26.81 -80.49 63.59
CA ILE A 92 28.03 -80.98 62.94
C ILE A 92 29.19 -80.55 63.84
N LEU A 93 29.64 -81.49 64.67
CA LEU A 93 30.94 -81.46 65.31
C LEU A 93 32.02 -81.34 64.23
N LEU A 94 32.43 -80.11 63.93
CA LEU A 94 33.68 -79.85 63.23
C LEU A 94 34.81 -80.20 64.19
N SER A 95 35.31 -81.42 64.08
CA SER A 95 36.61 -81.82 64.62
C SER A 95 37.70 -81.00 63.93
N TYR A 96 38.08 -79.87 64.54
CA TYR A 96 39.26 -79.11 64.17
C TYR A 96 40.49 -79.85 64.69
N SER A 97 41.11 -80.66 63.83
CA SER A 97 42.49 -81.07 63.99
C SER A 97 43.37 -79.85 63.75
N THR A 98 43.86 -79.22 64.82
CA THR A 98 45.02 -78.33 64.79
C THR A 98 46.23 -79.13 64.30
N ASP A 99 46.42 -79.14 62.98
CA ASP A 99 47.68 -79.53 62.36
C ASP A 99 48.54 -78.25 62.23
N ALA A 100 49.80 -78.32 62.66
CA ALA A 100 50.69 -77.18 62.83
C ALA A 100 51.22 -76.57 61.50
N GLY A 101 50.43 -76.64 60.42
CA GLY A 101 50.68 -76.03 59.11
C GLY A 101 49.68 -74.95 58.67
N ASP A 102 48.60 -74.74 59.45
CA ASP A 102 47.38 -74.03 59.03
C ASP A 102 47.39 -72.49 59.25
N GLN A 103 48.47 -71.96 59.83
CA GLN A 103 48.64 -70.50 59.96
C GLN A 103 48.88 -69.82 58.59
N SER A 104 49.48 -70.55 57.64
CA SER A 104 49.79 -70.00 56.31
C SER A 104 48.57 -69.90 55.39
N GLU A 105 47.54 -70.74 55.57
CA GLU A 105 46.34 -70.77 54.74
C GLU A 105 45.27 -69.81 55.26
N THR A 106 45.10 -69.75 56.58
CA THR A 106 44.26 -68.73 57.23
C THR A 106 44.75 -67.31 56.95
N GLN A 107 46.07 -67.09 56.93
CA GLN A 107 46.66 -65.79 56.60
C GLN A 107 46.49 -65.43 55.12
N ARG A 108 46.67 -66.40 54.20
CA ARG A 108 46.38 -66.22 52.77
C ARG A 108 44.91 -65.90 52.49
N CYS A 109 43.97 -66.50 53.23
CA CYS A 109 42.55 -66.17 53.10
C CYS A 109 42.23 -64.75 53.58
N ARG A 110 42.83 -64.28 54.69
CA ARG A 110 42.67 -62.89 55.15
C ARG A 110 43.29 -61.88 54.19
N GLU A 111 44.46 -62.18 53.65
CA GLU A 111 45.10 -61.34 52.64
C GLU A 111 44.28 -61.30 51.34
N ALA A 112 43.66 -62.42 50.93
CA ALA A 112 42.75 -62.48 49.79
C ALA A 112 41.45 -61.71 50.02
N THR A 113 40.85 -61.75 51.22
CA THR A 113 39.65 -60.97 51.54
C THR A 113 39.95 -59.48 51.62
N MET A 114 41.07 -59.08 52.23
CA MET A 114 41.52 -57.67 52.25
C MET A 114 41.86 -57.19 50.82
N ALA A 115 42.44 -58.04 49.98
CA ALA A 115 42.68 -57.74 48.57
C ALA A 115 41.37 -57.61 47.76
N GLN A 116 40.35 -58.39 48.11
CA GLN A 116 39.04 -58.33 47.48
C GLN A 116 38.28 -57.05 47.88
N GLU A 117 38.22 -56.73 49.18
CA GLU A 117 37.60 -55.50 49.69
C GLU A 117 38.31 -54.24 49.15
N THR A 118 39.64 -54.26 49.04
CA THR A 118 40.39 -53.15 48.41
C THR A 118 40.12 -53.04 46.91
N SER A 119 39.92 -54.15 46.19
CA SER A 119 39.51 -54.12 44.78
C SER A 119 38.09 -53.58 44.60
N GLU A 120 37.14 -54.01 45.43
CA GLU A 120 35.74 -53.55 45.37
C GLU A 120 35.62 -52.07 45.74
N THR A 121 36.38 -51.61 46.74
CA THR A 121 36.43 -50.18 47.11
C THR A 121 37.13 -49.33 46.05
N MET A 122 38.20 -49.82 45.41
CA MET A 122 38.82 -49.13 44.27
C MET A 122 37.86 -49.00 43.07
N GLN A 123 37.06 -50.04 42.79
CA GLN A 123 36.01 -49.97 41.75
C GLN A 123 34.92 -48.96 42.12
N ALA A 124 34.45 -48.97 43.37
CA ALA A 124 33.45 -47.99 43.84
C ALA A 124 33.96 -46.54 43.77
N VAL A 125 35.26 -46.29 44.01
CA VAL A 125 35.87 -44.97 43.86
C VAL A 125 35.94 -44.56 42.38
N GLN A 126 36.30 -45.48 41.48
CA GLN A 126 36.30 -45.22 40.03
C GLN A 126 34.90 -44.91 39.50
N ASP A 127 33.89 -45.68 39.89
CA ASP A 127 32.50 -45.44 39.52
C ASP A 127 32.00 -44.08 40.03
N PHE A 128 32.40 -43.70 41.25
CA PHE A 128 32.05 -42.41 41.83
C PHE A 128 32.71 -41.24 41.09
N GLU A 129 33.95 -41.40 40.64
CA GLU A 129 34.63 -40.41 39.78
C GLU A 129 33.97 -40.31 38.40
N GLU A 130 33.56 -41.42 37.78
CA GLU A 130 32.81 -41.41 36.53
C GLU A 130 31.46 -40.70 36.69
N ILE A 131 30.71 -41.00 37.76
CA ILE A 131 29.45 -40.34 38.07
C ILE A 131 29.66 -38.84 38.26
N ARG A 132 30.73 -38.41 38.92
CA ARG A 132 31.07 -36.98 39.07
C ARG A 132 31.28 -36.32 37.71
N MET A 133 32.07 -36.93 36.83
CA MET A 133 32.31 -36.40 35.48
C MET A 133 30.98 -36.25 34.69
N ARG A 134 30.11 -37.26 34.74
CA ARG A 134 28.80 -37.22 34.06
C ARG A 134 27.85 -36.18 34.67
N VAL A 135 27.91 -35.95 35.98
CA VAL A 135 27.13 -34.89 36.64
C VAL A 135 27.64 -33.51 36.23
N ASP A 136 28.95 -33.32 36.10
CA ASP A 136 29.53 -32.06 35.67
C ASP A 136 29.25 -31.77 34.18
N GLU A 137 29.28 -32.80 33.32
CA GLU A 137 28.83 -32.70 31.92
C GLU A 137 27.36 -32.30 31.85
N ALA A 138 26.47 -33.00 32.57
CA ALA A 138 25.04 -32.67 32.63
C ALA A 138 24.78 -31.25 33.15
N ARG A 139 25.61 -30.75 34.09
CA ARG A 139 25.55 -29.36 34.56
C ARG A 139 25.97 -28.37 33.48
N GLN A 140 27.04 -28.64 32.74
CA GLN A 140 27.47 -27.79 31.62
C GLN A 140 26.41 -27.75 30.52
N GLU A 141 25.83 -28.89 30.16
CA GLU A 141 24.73 -28.96 29.19
C GLU A 141 23.51 -28.16 29.68
N ALA A 142 23.13 -28.31 30.95
CA ALA A 142 22.02 -27.55 31.53
C ALA A 142 22.30 -26.03 31.53
N GLN A 143 23.54 -25.61 31.77
CA GLN A 143 23.96 -24.21 31.67
C GLN A 143 23.89 -23.70 30.22
N SER A 144 24.40 -24.47 29.27
CA SER A 144 24.33 -24.16 27.83
C SER A 144 22.88 -24.04 27.35
N ALA A 145 22.02 -24.99 27.73
CA ALA A 145 20.59 -24.97 27.41
C ALA A 145 19.89 -23.72 27.98
N ARG A 146 20.25 -23.29 29.20
CA ARG A 146 19.73 -22.04 29.80
C ARG A 146 20.18 -20.80 29.03
N GLN A 147 21.44 -20.74 28.62
CA GLN A 147 21.96 -19.62 27.82
C GLN A 147 21.26 -19.56 26.45
N ASN A 148 21.09 -20.71 25.79
CA ASN A 148 20.38 -20.80 24.52
C ASN A 148 18.91 -20.37 24.66
N ALA A 149 18.23 -20.80 25.73
CA ALA A 149 16.86 -20.38 26.02
C ALA A 149 16.75 -18.86 26.26
N GLN A 150 17.71 -18.25 26.97
CA GLN A 150 17.76 -16.80 27.16
C GLN A 150 18.01 -16.06 25.84
N GLN A 151 18.90 -16.55 25.00
CA GLN A 151 19.15 -15.99 23.66
C GLN A 151 17.89 -16.06 22.79
N ALA A 152 17.22 -17.21 22.76
CA ALA A 152 15.96 -17.39 22.03
C ALA A 152 14.85 -16.44 22.53
N GLN A 153 14.75 -16.24 23.85
CA GLN A 153 13.81 -15.29 24.43
C GLN A 153 14.12 -13.84 24.01
N ASN A 154 15.40 -13.47 23.97
CA ASN A 154 15.81 -12.13 23.54
C ASN A 154 15.51 -11.91 22.05
N LEU A 155 15.80 -12.89 21.19
CA LEU A 155 15.46 -12.87 19.77
C LEU A 155 13.94 -12.74 19.56
N ALA A 156 13.14 -13.49 20.31
CA ALA A 156 11.68 -13.40 20.23
C ALA A 156 11.16 -12.01 20.63
N ARG A 157 11.74 -11.38 21.66
CA ARG A 157 11.40 -10.01 22.05
C ARG A 157 11.79 -8.99 20.98
N GLN A 158 12.95 -9.14 20.36
CA GLN A 158 13.39 -8.28 19.26
C GLN A 158 12.47 -8.40 18.05
N ALA A 159 12.11 -9.63 17.66
CA ALA A 159 11.17 -9.88 16.57
C ALA A 159 9.79 -9.27 16.85
N GLN A 160 9.28 -9.40 18.09
CA GLN A 160 8.03 -8.76 18.48
C GLN A 160 8.10 -7.23 18.39
N HIS A 161 9.23 -6.63 18.79
CA HIS A 161 9.41 -5.19 18.70
C HIS A 161 9.44 -4.73 17.24
N GLN A 162 10.18 -5.41 16.37
CA GLN A 162 10.21 -5.14 14.93
C GLN A 162 8.82 -5.28 14.30
N ALA A 163 8.07 -6.33 14.65
CA ALA A 163 6.70 -6.52 14.15
C ALA A 163 5.78 -5.34 14.52
N ARG A 164 5.88 -4.81 15.75
CA ARG A 164 5.13 -3.61 16.16
C ARG A 164 5.56 -2.36 15.40
N GLN A 165 6.86 -2.19 15.15
CA GLN A 165 7.36 -1.06 14.36
C GLN A 165 6.82 -1.10 12.93
N VAL A 166 6.86 -2.27 12.28
CA VAL A 166 6.32 -2.46 10.93
C VAL A 166 4.82 -2.21 10.89
N GLN A 167 4.07 -2.69 11.89
CA GLN A 167 2.64 -2.42 12.00
C GLN A 167 2.36 -0.91 12.11
N HIS A 168 3.14 -0.19 12.91
CA HIS A 168 3.00 1.25 13.04
C HIS A 168 3.32 1.99 11.73
N GLN A 169 4.39 1.61 11.03
CA GLN A 169 4.73 2.16 9.72
C GLN A 169 3.63 1.88 8.69
N ALA A 170 3.04 0.69 8.69
CA ALA A 170 1.93 0.35 7.81
C ALA A 170 0.69 1.22 8.08
N GLN A 171 0.38 1.50 9.35
CA GLN A 171 -0.71 2.41 9.72
C GLN A 171 -0.44 3.85 9.27
N MET A 172 0.80 4.33 9.42
CA MET A 172 1.20 5.65 8.95
C MET A 172 1.07 5.75 7.43
N ALA A 173 1.58 4.77 6.68
CA ALA A 173 1.45 4.73 5.22
C ALA A 173 -0.02 4.68 4.77
N GLN A 174 -0.88 3.95 5.49
CA GLN A 174 -2.32 3.94 5.21
C GLN A 174 -2.97 5.32 5.46
N SER A 175 -2.58 6.00 6.53
CA SER A 175 -3.04 7.36 6.83
C SER A 175 -2.63 8.35 5.74
N GLU A 176 -1.36 8.32 5.32
CA GLU A 176 -0.83 9.15 4.24
C GLU A 176 -1.55 8.88 2.91
N ALA A 177 -1.78 7.62 2.57
CA ALA A 177 -2.53 7.24 1.37
C ALA A 177 -3.98 7.78 1.41
N ASN A 178 -4.63 7.73 2.58
CA ASN A 178 -5.97 8.29 2.76
C ASN A 178 -5.97 9.82 2.62
N GLN A 179 -4.98 10.52 3.19
CA GLN A 179 -4.83 11.97 3.04
C GLN A 179 -4.60 12.36 1.58
N ALA A 180 -3.71 11.66 0.87
CA ALA A 180 -3.47 11.88 -0.55
C ALA A 180 -4.74 11.67 -1.39
N ASN A 181 -5.56 10.66 -1.07
CA ASN A 181 -6.82 10.43 -1.76
C ASN A 181 -7.83 11.57 -1.50
N GLN A 182 -7.93 12.05 -0.26
CA GLN A 182 -8.78 13.21 0.06
C GLN A 182 -8.34 14.47 -0.70
N GLN A 183 -7.04 14.75 -0.75
CA GLN A 183 -6.51 15.88 -1.52
C GLN A 183 -6.81 15.74 -3.02
N ALA A 184 -6.66 14.53 -3.58
CA ALA A 184 -7.00 14.26 -4.98
C ALA A 184 -8.50 14.48 -5.26
N GLN A 185 -9.38 14.08 -4.34
CA GLN A 185 -10.82 14.34 -4.46
C GLN A 185 -11.15 15.83 -4.40
N GLN A 186 -10.53 16.58 -3.48
CA GLN A 186 -10.69 18.03 -3.40
C GLN A 186 -10.23 18.72 -4.69
N ALA A 187 -9.06 18.34 -5.23
CA ALA A 187 -8.55 18.87 -6.50
C ALA A 187 -9.51 18.58 -7.66
N ARG A 188 -10.10 17.38 -7.72
CA ARG A 188 -11.14 17.05 -8.72
C ARG A 188 -12.37 17.93 -8.58
N GLN A 189 -12.85 18.16 -7.36
CA GLN A 189 -14.00 19.03 -7.13
C GLN A 189 -13.71 20.47 -7.57
N GLN A 190 -12.53 21.00 -7.24
CA GLN A 190 -12.09 22.33 -7.70
C GLN A 190 -12.00 22.42 -9.22
N ALA A 191 -11.47 21.38 -9.88
CA ALA A 191 -11.40 21.34 -11.34
C ALA A 191 -12.80 21.36 -11.99
N VAL A 192 -13.76 20.62 -11.44
CA VAL A 192 -15.16 20.63 -11.91
C VAL A 192 -15.81 22.00 -11.68
N GLN A 193 -15.58 22.64 -10.54
CA GLN A 193 -16.08 23.99 -10.27
C GLN A 193 -15.51 25.01 -11.27
N ALA A 194 -14.20 24.96 -11.55
CA ALA A 194 -13.56 25.83 -12.52
C ALA A 194 -14.11 25.60 -13.94
N GLN A 195 -14.35 24.35 -14.34
CA GLN A 195 -14.98 24.02 -15.62
C GLN A 195 -16.39 24.61 -15.73
N ASN A 196 -17.20 24.50 -14.66
CA ASN A 196 -18.54 25.06 -14.65
C ASN A 196 -18.53 26.58 -14.74
N GLN A 197 -17.60 27.26 -14.05
CA GLN A 197 -17.43 28.70 -14.15
C GLN A 197 -17.00 29.13 -15.56
N ALA A 198 -16.08 28.40 -16.19
CA ALA A 198 -15.68 28.67 -17.56
C ALA A 198 -16.87 28.51 -18.54
N GLN A 199 -17.70 27.49 -18.37
CA GLN A 199 -18.89 27.29 -19.20
C GLN A 199 -19.93 28.41 -18.99
N GLN A 200 -20.11 28.87 -17.75
CA GLN A 200 -20.99 30.01 -17.47
C GLN A 200 -20.49 31.29 -18.15
N ALA A 201 -19.19 31.59 -18.04
CA ALA A 201 -18.59 32.74 -18.70
C ALA A 201 -18.71 32.67 -20.23
N GLN A 202 -18.55 31.48 -20.82
CA GLN A 202 -18.77 31.29 -22.26
C GLN A 202 -20.23 31.59 -22.65
N ASN A 203 -21.19 31.06 -21.90
CA ASN A 203 -22.61 31.29 -22.16
C ASN A 203 -22.99 32.78 -22.03
N GLU A 204 -22.38 33.50 -21.08
CA GLU A 204 -22.55 34.95 -20.93
C GLU A 204 -21.95 35.72 -22.10
N ALA A 205 -20.75 35.34 -22.57
CA ALA A 205 -20.12 35.92 -23.75
C ALA A 205 -20.98 35.72 -25.01
N ASP A 206 -21.52 34.52 -25.22
CA ASP A 206 -22.41 34.22 -26.36
C ASP A 206 -23.70 35.06 -26.29
N ARG A 207 -24.28 35.25 -25.09
CA ARG A 207 -25.44 36.13 -24.90
C ARG A 207 -25.11 37.59 -25.24
N ALA A 208 -23.96 38.09 -24.78
CA ALA A 208 -23.52 39.45 -25.09
C ALA A 208 -23.28 39.63 -26.59
N GLN A 209 -22.70 38.64 -27.27
CA GLN A 209 -22.51 38.67 -28.72
C GLN A 209 -23.86 38.73 -29.46
N ASN A 210 -24.84 37.91 -29.05
CA ASN A 210 -26.16 37.92 -29.66
C ASN A 210 -26.88 39.26 -29.46
N GLN A 211 -26.77 39.87 -28.27
CA GLN A 211 -27.31 41.20 -28.02
C GLN A 211 -26.65 42.27 -28.89
N ALA A 212 -25.32 42.21 -29.06
CA ALA A 212 -24.61 43.12 -29.94
C ALA A 212 -25.06 42.99 -31.41
N GLN A 213 -25.28 41.76 -31.89
CA GLN A 213 -25.79 41.51 -33.25
C GLN A 213 -27.22 42.03 -33.43
N GLN A 214 -28.08 41.88 -32.42
CA GLN A 214 -29.43 42.46 -32.44
C GLN A 214 -29.37 43.99 -32.50
N ALA A 215 -28.58 44.64 -31.65
CA ALA A 215 -28.40 46.09 -31.67
C ALA A 215 -27.86 46.59 -33.02
N GLN A 216 -26.92 45.87 -33.63
CA GLN A 216 -26.41 46.20 -34.96
C GLN A 216 -27.50 46.10 -36.05
N SER A 217 -28.36 45.08 -35.95
CA SER A 217 -29.48 44.89 -36.87
C SER A 217 -30.52 46.01 -36.73
N GLU A 218 -30.86 46.40 -35.49
CA GLU A 218 -31.76 47.52 -35.21
C GLU A 218 -31.20 48.85 -35.69
N ALA A 219 -29.90 49.08 -35.50
CA ALA A 219 -29.21 50.28 -36.01
C ALA A 219 -29.26 50.34 -37.54
N SER A 220 -29.01 49.21 -38.22
CA SER A 220 -29.09 49.11 -39.68
C SER A 220 -30.50 49.40 -40.19
N GLN A 221 -31.52 48.85 -39.53
CA GLN A 221 -32.92 49.13 -39.87
C GLN A 221 -33.28 50.60 -39.66
N SER A 222 -32.79 51.21 -38.58
CA SER A 222 -33.00 52.63 -38.30
C SER A 222 -32.34 53.51 -39.36
N GLN A 223 -31.13 53.16 -39.80
CA GLN A 223 -30.45 53.85 -40.90
C GLN A 223 -31.22 53.75 -42.22
N GLN A 224 -31.77 52.57 -42.54
CA GLN A 224 -32.62 52.41 -43.73
C GLN A 224 -33.87 53.30 -43.66
N ARG A 225 -34.54 53.36 -42.50
CA ARG A 225 -35.70 54.23 -42.31
C ARG A 225 -35.33 55.71 -42.45
N ALA A 226 -34.20 56.12 -41.91
CA ALA A 226 -33.70 57.49 -42.06
C ALA A 226 -33.42 57.83 -43.53
N GLN A 227 -32.80 56.91 -44.28
CA GLN A 227 -32.56 57.07 -45.71
C GLN A 227 -33.87 57.23 -46.49
N SER A 228 -34.86 56.36 -46.24
CA SER A 228 -36.17 56.46 -46.88
C SER A 228 -36.90 57.76 -46.55
N ALA A 229 -36.80 58.25 -45.31
CA ALA A 229 -37.38 59.54 -44.93
C ALA A 229 -36.68 60.72 -45.65
N GLN A 230 -35.36 60.64 -45.83
CA GLN A 230 -34.60 61.62 -46.59
C GLN A 230 -35.03 61.63 -48.07
N ASP A 231 -35.13 60.46 -48.69
CA ASP A 231 -35.59 60.33 -50.09
C ASP A 231 -37.01 60.93 -50.28
N GLN A 232 -37.92 60.70 -49.32
CA GLN A 232 -39.25 61.30 -49.32
C GLN A 232 -39.21 62.83 -49.17
N ALA A 233 -38.34 63.36 -48.32
CA ALA A 233 -38.16 64.80 -48.14
C ALA A 233 -37.58 65.45 -49.41
N ASP A 234 -36.63 64.80 -50.07
CA ASP A 234 -36.06 65.26 -51.34
C ASP A 234 -37.13 65.27 -52.45
N GLN A 235 -37.96 64.21 -52.52
CA GLN A 235 -39.08 64.15 -53.46
C GLN A 235 -40.11 65.26 -53.21
N ALA A 236 -40.47 65.50 -51.95
CA ALA A 236 -41.38 66.60 -51.58
C ALA A 236 -40.80 67.98 -51.95
N THR A 237 -39.49 68.17 -51.76
CA THR A 237 -38.79 69.40 -52.14
C THR A 237 -38.81 69.62 -53.65
N GLN A 238 -38.56 68.57 -54.44
CA GLN A 238 -38.66 68.64 -55.90
C GLN A 238 -40.07 69.00 -56.37
N LEU A 239 -41.10 68.40 -55.77
CA LEU A 239 -42.50 68.74 -56.07
C LEU A 239 -42.83 70.20 -55.72
N ALA A 240 -42.34 70.70 -54.58
CA ALA A 240 -42.51 72.09 -54.19
C ALA A 240 -41.84 73.06 -55.19
N GLN A 241 -40.62 72.76 -55.63
CA GLN A 241 -39.92 73.53 -56.67
C GLN A 241 -40.69 73.53 -57.99
N GLN A 242 -41.21 72.38 -58.42
CA GLN A 242 -42.03 72.30 -59.63
C GLN A 242 -43.31 73.14 -59.52
N ALA A 243 -43.96 73.14 -58.35
CA ALA A 243 -45.14 73.96 -58.11
C ALA A 243 -44.80 75.47 -58.13
N ASP A 244 -43.67 75.87 -57.55
CA ASP A 244 -43.19 77.26 -57.56
C ASP A 244 -42.84 77.75 -58.97
N ASP A 245 -42.17 76.92 -59.77
CA ASP A 245 -41.91 77.18 -61.19
C ASP A 245 -43.22 77.36 -61.97
N GLN A 246 -44.22 76.51 -61.72
CA GLN A 246 -45.53 76.63 -62.35
C GLN A 246 -46.26 77.91 -61.94
N ALA A 247 -46.20 78.27 -60.66
CA ALA A 247 -46.78 79.51 -60.15
C ALA A 247 -46.11 80.73 -60.77
N THR A 248 -44.78 80.75 -60.87
CA THR A 248 -44.00 81.81 -61.51
C THR A 248 -44.39 81.97 -62.97
N ARG A 249 -44.45 80.87 -63.75
CA ARG A 249 -44.91 80.90 -65.15
C ARG A 249 -46.35 81.40 -65.28
N ALA A 250 -47.22 81.09 -64.33
CA ALA A 250 -48.59 81.59 -64.33
C ALA A 250 -48.64 83.10 -64.06
N GLN A 251 -47.82 83.60 -63.12
CA GLN A 251 -47.66 85.03 -62.84
C GLN A 251 -47.11 85.77 -64.06
N ASP A 252 -46.07 85.27 -64.71
CA ASP A 252 -45.49 85.87 -65.92
C ASP A 252 -46.53 86.00 -67.03
N ARG A 253 -47.32 84.94 -67.26
CA ARG A 253 -48.43 84.99 -68.22
C ARG A 253 -49.49 86.01 -67.83
N ALA A 254 -49.85 86.11 -66.55
CA ALA A 254 -50.80 87.11 -66.07
C ALA A 254 -50.29 88.53 -66.33
N VAL A 255 -49.02 88.81 -66.01
CA VAL A 255 -48.37 90.10 -66.27
C VAL A 255 -48.34 90.43 -67.77
N GLN A 256 -48.06 89.43 -68.62
CA GLN A 256 -48.12 89.61 -70.08
C GLN A 256 -49.54 89.97 -70.55
N TRP A 257 -50.56 89.28 -70.05
CA TRP A 257 -51.97 89.58 -70.36
C TRP A 257 -52.35 90.98 -69.90
N GLU A 258 -51.94 91.40 -68.70
CA GLU A 258 -52.17 92.76 -68.20
C GLU A 258 -51.54 93.81 -69.12
N MET A 259 -50.32 93.59 -69.60
CA MET A 259 -49.69 94.47 -70.60
C MET A 259 -50.49 94.54 -71.90
N GLN A 260 -50.96 93.41 -72.43
CA GLN A 260 -51.78 93.39 -73.65
C GLN A 260 -53.09 94.17 -73.45
N VAL A 261 -53.78 93.95 -72.33
CA VAL A 261 -55.02 94.67 -71.98
C VAL A 261 -54.76 96.18 -71.86
N GLN A 262 -53.64 96.58 -71.24
CA GLN A 262 -53.27 98.00 -71.17
C GLN A 262 -52.98 98.60 -72.55
N GLN A 263 -52.31 97.87 -73.44
CA GLN A 263 -52.06 98.32 -74.81
C GLN A 263 -53.38 98.50 -75.58
N ILE A 264 -54.31 97.54 -75.49
CA ILE A 264 -55.64 97.65 -76.10
C ILE A 264 -56.39 98.88 -75.56
N ARG A 265 -56.36 99.12 -74.25
CA ARG A 265 -56.96 100.32 -73.63
C ARG A 265 -56.36 101.63 -74.14
N ARG A 266 -55.05 101.66 -74.44
CA ARG A 266 -54.40 102.85 -75.02
C ARG A 266 -54.80 103.07 -76.48
N GLN A 267 -54.85 102.01 -77.29
CA GLN A 267 -55.22 102.10 -78.71
C GLN A 267 -56.69 102.53 -78.90
N SER A 268 -57.59 102.05 -78.05
CA SER A 268 -59.00 102.46 -78.05
C SER A 268 -59.24 103.89 -77.54
N ARG A 269 -58.20 104.58 -77.01
CA ARG A 269 -58.25 105.98 -76.59
C ARG A 269 -57.94 106.99 -77.71
N TYR A 270 -57.56 106.52 -78.90
CA TYR A 270 -57.43 107.35 -80.10
C TYR A 270 -58.61 107.07 -81.05
N PRO A 271 -59.55 108.00 -81.24
CA PRO A 271 -60.60 107.83 -82.24
C PRO A 271 -59.97 107.86 -83.64
N GLN A 272 -60.26 106.85 -84.46
CA GLN A 272 -59.96 106.87 -85.89
C GLN A 272 -60.74 108.04 -86.53
N PRO A 273 -60.09 108.99 -87.22
CA PRO A 273 -60.80 110.00 -87.97
C PRO A 273 -61.45 109.32 -89.19
N ARG A 274 -62.79 109.43 -89.29
CA ARG A 274 -63.52 109.21 -90.53
C ARG A 274 -63.93 110.56 -91.09
#